data_AF-X8CS51-F1
#
_entry.id   AF-X8CS51-F1
#
_cell.length_a   1.000
_cell.length_b   1.000
_cell.length_c   1.000
_cell.angle_alpha   90.00
_cell.angle_beta   90.00
_cell.angle_gamma   90.00
#
_symmetry.space_group_name_H-M   'P 1'
#
loop_
_entity.id
_entity.type
_entity.pdbx_description
1 polymer ?
#
loop_
_entity_poly.entity_id
_entity_poly.type
_entity_poly.pdbx_seq_one_letter_code
_entity_poly.pdbx_strand_id
1 'polypeptide(L)' 'MMPQYPPLPFLQYPYVVALIELDEGVRIVSNLCDIEPAAIDVGMPVEVFYEKFEAIPTGDELVLHQFRPTR' A
#
# COMPACT_ATOMS: atom_id res chain seq x y z
N MET A 1 -14.86 -1.39 -10.36
CA MET A 1 -14.19 -2.46 -11.12
C MET A 1 -12.71 -2.37 -10.81
N MET A 2 -12.21 -3.19 -9.88
CA MET A 2 -10.77 -3.29 -9.63
C MET A 2 -10.15 -4.09 -10.79
N PRO A 3 -9.04 -3.64 -11.40
CA PRO A 3 -8.38 -4.41 -12.45
C PRO A 3 -7.90 -5.74 -11.88
N GLN A 4 -8.57 -6.81 -12.29
CA GLN A 4 -8.20 -8.19 -12.05
C GLN A 4 -7.58 -8.67 -13.37
N TYR A 5 -6.26 -8.91 -13.38
CA TYR A 5 -5.51 -9.72 -14.35
C TYR A 5 -4.59 -8.98 -15.37
N PRO A 6 -3.35 -9.49 -15.58
CA PRO A 6 -2.69 -10.58 -14.85
C PRO A 6 -2.26 -10.18 -13.43
N PRO A 7 -2.32 -11.10 -12.45
CA PRO A 7 -1.75 -10.84 -11.15
C PRO A 7 -0.26 -10.58 -11.31
N LEU A 8 0.19 -9.43 -10.80
CA LEU A 8 1.60 -9.09 -10.82
C LEU A 8 2.28 -9.98 -9.76
N PRO A 9 3.26 -10.83 -10.12
CA PRO A 9 3.83 -11.85 -9.22
C PRO A 9 4.43 -11.30 -7.93
N PHE A 10 4.79 -10.02 -7.93
CA PHE A 10 5.43 -9.30 -6.83
C PHE A 10 4.44 -8.51 -5.96
N LEU A 11 3.14 -8.51 -6.28
CA LEU A 11 2.13 -7.88 -5.45
C LEU A 11 1.46 -8.92 -4.55
N GLN A 12 1.52 -8.69 -3.24
CA GLN A 12 0.69 -9.44 -2.30
C GLN A 12 -0.76 -8.94 -2.39
N TYR A 13 -1.69 -9.88 -2.53
CA TYR A 13 -3.12 -9.61 -2.56
C TYR A 13 -3.73 -9.84 -1.19
N PRO A 14 -4.72 -9.04 -0.75
CA PRO A 14 -5.42 -8.00 -1.52
C PRO A 14 -4.59 -6.73 -1.72
N TYR A 15 -4.55 -6.23 -2.96
CA TYR A 15 -3.81 -5.02 -3.33
C TYR A 15 -4.73 -3.80 -3.22
N VAL A 16 -4.55 -3.00 -2.17
CA VAL A 16 -5.33 -1.80 -1.91
C VAL A 16 -4.46 -0.57 -2.11
N VAL A 17 -4.91 0.34 -2.97
CA VAL A 17 -4.28 1.66 -3.16
C VAL A 17 -5.18 2.71 -2.52
N ALA A 18 -4.60 3.54 -1.66
CA ALA A 18 -5.31 4.57 -0.92
C ALA A 18 -4.62 5.93 -1.05
N LEU A 19 -5.40 7.00 -0.89
CA LEU A 19 -4.88 8.35 -0.68
C LEU A 19 -4.78 8.58 0.82
N ILE A 20 -3.56 8.59 1.35
CA ILE A 20 -3.27 8.76 2.77
C ILE A 20 -3.03 10.24 3.05
N GLU A 21 -3.74 10.79 4.03
CA GLU A 21 -3.51 12.12 4.57
C GLU A 21 -2.66 11.99 5.84
N LEU A 22 -1.47 12.60 5.83
CA LEU A 22 -0.59 12.69 6.98
C LEU A 22 -1.00 13.85 7.89
N ASP A 23 -0.63 13.77 9.17
CA ASP A 23 -0.96 14.80 10.16
C ASP A 23 -0.35 16.18 9.81
N GLU A 24 0.74 16.21 9.05
CA GLU A 24 1.35 17.43 8.53
C GLU A 24 0.55 18.07 7.37
N GLY A 25 -0.54 17.45 6.92
CA GLY A 25 -1.43 17.92 5.85
C GLY A 25 -1.01 17.48 4.44
N VAL A 26 0.06 16.68 4.31
CA VAL A 26 0.50 16.11 3.03
C VAL A 26 -0.36 14.91 2.67
N ARG A 27 -0.67 14.77 1.36
CA ARG A 27 -1.39 13.60 0.85
C ARG A 27 -0.52 12.76 -0.06
N ILE A 28 -0.47 11.46 0.19
CA ILE A 28 0.38 10.51 -0.53
C ILE A 28 -0.49 9.37 -1.06
N VAL A 29 -0.33 9.03 -2.33
CA VAL A 29 -0.90 7.81 -2.90
C VAL A 29 0.06 6.66 -2.59
N SER A 30 -0.40 5.67 -1.83
CA SER A 30 0.40 4.52 -1.43
C SER A 30 -0.49 3.30 -1.19
N ASN A 31 0.13 2.15 -0.89
CA ASN A 31 -0.61 0.92 -0.62
C ASN A 31 -1.02 0.86 0.85
N LEU A 32 -2.21 0.30 1.08
CA LEU A 32 -2.69 -0.07 2.41
C LEU A 32 -2.60 -1.59 2.57
N CYS A 33 -1.76 -2.04 3.48
CA CYS A 33 -1.49 -3.44 3.78
C CYS A 33 -2.13 -3.86 5.10
N ASP A 34 -2.04 -5.16 5.40
CA ASP A 34 -2.49 -5.77 6.67
C ASP A 34 -3.97 -5.52 7.02
N ILE A 35 -4.83 -5.33 6.02
CA ILE A 35 -6.27 -5.14 6.21
C ILE A 35 -7.07 -5.81 5.10
N GLU A 36 -8.24 -6.34 5.46
CA GLU A 36 -9.20 -6.83 4.47
C GLU A 36 -9.89 -5.65 3.76
N PRO A 37 -10.06 -5.66 2.43
CA PRO A 37 -10.69 -4.56 1.70
C PRO A 37 -12.07 -4.16 2.20
N ALA A 38 -12.83 -5.11 2.77
CA ALA A 38 -14.16 -4.88 3.31
C ALA A 38 -14.15 -4.16 4.67
N ALA A 39 -13.00 -4.09 5.35
CA ALA A 39 -12.84 -3.43 6.64
C ALA A 39 -12.31 -1.98 6.52
N ILE A 40 -12.09 -1.49 5.29
CA ILE A 40 -11.52 -0.16 5.05
C ILE A 40 -12.62 0.90 5.12
N ASP A 41 -12.41 1.88 5.99
CA ASP A 41 -13.25 3.07 6.12
C ASP A 41 -12.41 4.35 5.95
N VAL A 42 -13.03 5.39 5.38
CA VAL A 42 -12.39 6.70 5.23
C VAL A 42 -12.18 7.34 6.59
N GLY A 43 -10.97 7.87 6.83
CA GLY A 43 -10.59 8.47 8.11
C GLY A 43 -10.05 7.46 9.13
N MET A 44 -9.89 6.19 8.75
CA MET A 44 -9.19 5.20 9.57
C MET A 44 -7.74 5.65 9.83
N PRO A 45 -7.26 5.57 11.08
CA PRO A 45 -5.88 5.89 11.41
C PRO A 45 -4.92 4.83 10.84
N VAL A 46 -3.81 5.29 10.25
CA VAL A 46 -2.80 4.44 9.62
C VAL A 46 -1.39 4.86 10.06
N GLU A 47 -0.46 3.92 10.03
CA GLU A 47 0.96 4.15 10.26
C GLU A 47 1.79 3.75 9.04
N VAL A 48 2.89 4.47 8.84
CA VAL A 48 3.86 4.17 7.78
C VAL A 48 4.79 3.04 8.21
N PHE A 49 5.07 2.13 7.30
CA PHE A 49 6.16 1.17 7.41
C PHE A 49 6.94 1.09 6.10
N TYR A 50 8.09 0.42 6.12
CA TYR A 50 8.95 0.30 4.96
C TYR A 50 9.10 -1.16 4.57
N GLU A 51 8.91 -1.45 3.30
CA GLU A 51 8.99 -2.79 2.74
C GLU A 51 9.97 -2.82 1.57
N LYS A 52 10.62 -3.98 1.40
CA LYS A 52 11.59 -4.22 0.35
C LYS A 52 10.89 -4.77 -0.89
N PHE A 53 11.20 -4.18 -2.04
CA PHE A 53 10.70 -4.58 -3.35
C PHE A 53 11.88 -4.82 -4.29
N GLU A 54 11.74 -5.79 -5.17
CA GLU A 54 12.67 -5.99 -6.27
C GLU A 54 12.18 -5.17 -7.48
N ALA A 55 12.99 -4.23 -7.94
CA ALA A 55 12.68 -3.40 -9.09
C ALA A 55 12.73 -4.23 -10.37
N ILE A 56 11.71 -4.13 -11.22
CA ILE A 56 11.68 -4.81 -12.53
C ILE A 56 11.87 -3.76 -13.63
N PRO A 57 12.77 -3.97 -14.61
CA PRO A 57 13.54 -5.19 -14.86
C PRO A 57 14.95 -5.21 -14.25
N THR A 58 15.38 -4.17 -13.54
CA THR A 58 16.80 -4.03 -13.13
C THR A 58 17.24 -5.03 -12.04
N GLY A 59 16.31 -5.55 -11.24
CA GLY A 59 16.58 -6.46 -10.12
C GLY A 59 17.10 -5.75 -8.87
N ASP A 60 17.10 -4.42 -8.84
CA ASP A 60 17.61 -3.65 -7.71
C ASP A 60 16.66 -3.75 -6.50
N GLU A 61 17.21 -3.84 -5.29
CA GLU A 61 16.43 -3.75 -4.06
C GLU A 61 16.00 -2.29 -3.83
N LEU A 62 14.70 -2.05 -3.77
CA LEU A 62 14.09 -0.79 -3.39
C LEU A 62 13.44 -0.91 -2.02
N VAL A 63 13.52 0.14 -1.22
CA VAL A 63 12.78 0.26 0.03
C VAL A 63 11.72 1.35 -0.16
N LEU A 64 10.45 0.94 -0.16
CA LEU A 64 9.31 1.84 -0.40
C LEU A 64 8.47 1.97 0.87
N HIS A 65 7.86 3.15 1.03
CA HIS A 65 6.94 3.41 2.14
C HIS A 65 5.57 2.83 1.80
N GLN A 66 4.96 2.18 2.78
CA GLN A 66 3.64 1.54 2.73
C GLN A 66 2.88 1.93 4.00
N PHE A 67 1.57 1.71 4.04
CA PHE A 67 0.74 2.03 5.19
C PHE A 67 -0.04 0.82 5.69
N ARG A 68 -0.32 0.77 6.99
CA ARG A 68 -1.20 -0.22 7.62
C ARG A 68 -2.03 0.42 8.72
N PRO A 69 -3.16 -0.17 9.14
CA PRO A 69 -3.95 0.35 10.26
C PRO A 69 -3.12 0.47 11.55
N THR A 70 -3.29 1.57 12.28
CA THR A 70 -2.74 1.65 13.65
C THR A 70 -3.50 0.70 14.58
N ARG A 71 -2.79 0.07 15.50
CA ARG A 71 -3.39 -0.79 16.54
C ARG A 71 -4.28 -0.02 17.51
#